data_AF-A0A1B8BZD7-F1
#
_entry.id   AF-A0A1B8BZD7-F1
#
_cell.length_a   1.000
_cell.length_b   1.000
_cell.length_c   1.000
_cell.angle_alpha   90.00
_cell.angle_beta   90.00
_cell.angle_gamma   90.00
#
_symmetry.space_group_name_H-M   'P 1'
#
loop_
_entity.id
_entity.type
_entity.pdbx_description
1 polymer ?
#
loop_
_entity_poly.entity_id
_entity_poly.type
_entity_poly.pdbx_seq_one_letter_code
_entity_poly.pdbx_strand_id
1 'polypeptide(L)'
;MAPPVESWSAAELPTRVLGDVNGRRRKGIEGLKLEECEMLEILQYSCAILGHEKGDMTRESIVQCTPIARLFRRCQDRKGSFLVETTAWEGEKKKE
;
A
#
# COMPACT_ATOMS: atom_id res chain seq x y z
N MET A 1 -11.56 -17.12 7.77
CA MET A 1 -11.57 -15.76 8.34
C MET A 1 -10.19 -15.17 8.13
N ALA A 2 -10.09 -13.94 7.64
CA ALA A 2 -8.78 -13.26 7.57
C ALA A 2 -8.25 -13.05 8.99
N PRO A 3 -6.93 -13.23 9.24
CA PRO A 3 -6.38 -12.96 10.56
C PRO A 3 -6.59 -11.48 10.91
N PRO A 4 -6.81 -11.15 12.21
CA PRO A 4 -6.84 -9.76 12.62
C PRO A 4 -5.47 -9.13 12.32
N VAL A 5 -5.46 -8.13 11.45
CA VAL A 5 -4.28 -7.34 11.13
C VAL A 5 -4.38 -6.05 11.94
N GLU A 6 -3.29 -5.66 12.61
CA GLU A 6 -3.21 -4.38 13.30
C GLU A 6 -3.41 -3.23 12.30
N SER A 7 -4.36 -2.33 12.59
CA SER A 7 -4.53 -1.08 11.84
C SER A 7 -3.69 0.03 12.46
N TRP A 8 -3.12 0.87 11.60
CA TRP A 8 -2.29 2.01 11.99
C TRP A 8 -2.35 3.10 10.90
N SER A 9 -1.99 4.33 11.26
CA SER A 9 -2.09 5.50 10.37
C SER A 9 -0.94 5.55 9.36
N ALA A 10 -1.20 6.03 8.14
CA ALA A 10 -0.14 6.24 7.14
C ALA A 10 0.99 7.15 7.66
N ALA A 11 0.71 8.08 8.58
CA ALA A 11 1.71 8.92 9.24
C ALA A 11 2.77 8.13 10.04
N GLU A 12 2.45 6.91 10.51
CA GLU A 12 3.39 6.07 11.24
C GLU A 12 4.35 5.29 10.33
N LEU A 13 4.14 5.34 9.00
CA LEU A 13 4.92 4.59 8.01
C LEU A 13 6.45 4.77 8.16
N PRO A 14 7.00 5.98 8.38
CA PRO A 14 8.45 6.18 8.56
C PRO A 14 9.02 5.44 9.77
N THR A 15 8.20 5.15 10.78
CA THR A 15 8.62 4.37 11.96
C THR A 15 8.44 2.87 11.70
N ARG A 16 7.31 2.47 11.10
CA ARG A 16 6.97 1.05 10.85
C ARG A 16 7.96 0.37 9.89
N VAL A 17 8.45 1.09 8.89
CA VAL A 17 9.40 0.56 7.90
C VAL A 17 10.73 0.11 8.53
N LEU A 18 11.07 0.61 9.72
CA LEU A 18 12.27 0.20 10.44
C LEU A 18 12.24 -1.28 10.85
N GLY A 19 11.07 -1.89 10.91
CA GLY A 19 10.87 -3.34 11.12
C GLY A 19 10.83 -4.11 9.79
N ASP A 20 11.33 -5.35 9.82
CA ASP A 20 11.10 -6.34 8.78
C ASP A 20 9.76 -7.07 9.00
N VAL A 21 9.38 -7.91 8.03
CA VAL A 21 8.12 -8.66 8.05
C VAL A 21 8.01 -9.65 9.23
N ASN A 22 9.13 -9.94 9.91
CA ASN A 22 9.16 -10.80 11.10
C ASN A 22 9.20 -9.98 12.40
N GLY A 23 8.98 -8.67 12.34
CA GLY A 23 9.04 -7.76 13.48
C GLY A 23 10.46 -7.49 13.99
N ARG A 24 11.50 -7.86 13.22
CA ARG A 24 12.90 -7.57 13.60
C ARG A 24 13.31 -6.23 13.03
N ARG A 25 14.08 -5.46 13.79
CA ARG A 25 14.66 -4.21 13.30
C ARG A 25 15.59 -4.47 12.10
N ARG A 26 15.38 -3.76 11.01
CA ARG A 26 16.26 -3.74 9.83
C ARG A 26 17.59 -3.08 10.20
N LYS A 27 18.66 -3.53 9.54
CA LYS A 27 20.03 -3.02 9.74
C LYS A 27 20.50 -2.32 8.48
N GLY A 28 21.33 -1.28 8.60
CA GLY A 28 21.86 -0.54 7.44
C GLY A 28 20.85 0.44 6.85
N ILE A 29 19.91 0.92 7.66
CA ILE A 29 18.87 1.90 7.30
C ILE A 29 18.86 3.08 8.27
N GLU A 30 19.97 3.29 8.98
CA GLU A 30 20.17 4.42 9.87
C GLU A 30 20.02 5.71 9.06
N GLY A 31 19.00 6.52 9.38
CA GLY A 31 18.71 7.75 8.64
C GLY A 31 17.91 7.56 7.34
N LEU A 32 17.28 6.40 7.13
CA LEU A 32 16.41 6.16 5.98
C LEU A 32 15.35 7.26 5.84
N LYS A 33 15.34 7.89 4.67
CA LYS A 33 14.27 8.79 4.22
C LYS A 33 13.54 8.13 3.06
N LEU A 34 12.25 7.88 3.25
CA LEU A 34 11.42 7.19 2.26
C LEU A 34 11.35 7.97 0.93
N GLU A 35 11.48 9.29 0.99
CA GLU A 35 11.48 10.20 -0.15
C GLU A 35 12.68 10.00 -1.08
N GLU A 36 13.81 9.57 -0.52
CA GLU A 36 15.06 9.33 -1.25
C GLU A 36 15.07 7.93 -1.90
N CYS A 37 14.15 7.04 -1.49
CA CYS A 37 13.94 5.76 -2.15
C CYS A 37 13.25 5.95 -3.50
N GLU A 38 13.57 5.09 -4.46
CA GLU A 38 12.95 5.11 -5.79
C GLU A 38 11.44 4.88 -5.71
N MET A 39 10.68 5.73 -6.40
CA MET A 39 9.23 5.62 -6.49
C MET A 39 8.84 4.70 -7.65
N LEU A 40 7.97 3.74 -7.34
CA LEU A 40 7.37 2.81 -8.29
C LEU A 40 5.85 2.93 -8.24
N GLU A 41 5.20 2.68 -9.36
CA GLU A 41 3.75 2.69 -9.49
C GLU A 41 3.25 1.37 -10.08
N ILE A 42 2.19 0.82 -9.50
CA ILE A 42 1.45 -0.32 -10.03
C ILE A 42 0.00 0.10 -10.24
N LEU A 43 -0.47 0.00 -11.48
CA LEU A 43 -1.88 0.18 -11.80
C LEU A 43 -2.66 -1.10 -11.50
N GLN A 44 -3.59 -1.03 -10.56
CA GLN A 44 -4.53 -2.09 -10.24
C GLN A 44 -5.94 -1.70 -10.65
N TYR A 45 -6.87 -2.66 -10.66
CA TYR A 45 -8.28 -2.40 -10.90
C TYR A 45 -9.11 -3.00 -9.77
N SER A 46 -9.99 -2.20 -9.17
CA SER A 46 -11.05 -2.71 -8.31
C SER A 46 -12.29 -2.88 -9.16
N CYS A 47 -12.77 -4.12 -9.26
CA CYS A 47 -13.94 -4.47 -10.03
C CYS A 47 -15.09 -4.83 -9.09
N ALA A 48 -16.26 -4.25 -9.34
CA ALA A 48 -17.49 -4.56 -8.64
C ALA A 48 -18.61 -4.81 -9.65
N ILE A 49 -19.55 -5.69 -9.28
CA ILE A 49 -20.79 -5.89 -10.05
C ILE A 49 -21.77 -4.80 -9.64
N LEU A 50 -22.24 -4.01 -10.60
CA LEU A 50 -23.23 -2.97 -10.34
C LEU A 50 -24.53 -3.60 -9.83
N GLY A 51 -25.06 -3.08 -8.73
CA GLY A 51 -26.28 -3.60 -8.09
C GLY A 51 -26.05 -4.71 -7.07
N HIS A 52 -24.82 -5.26 -6.95
CA HIS A 52 -24.50 -6.32 -5.98
C HIS A 52 -24.90 -5.96 -4.53
N GLU A 53 -24.56 -4.76 -4.07
CA GLU A 53 -24.85 -4.30 -2.70
C GLU A 53 -26.36 -4.15 -2.42
N LYS A 54 -27.17 -4.00 -3.47
CA LYS A 54 -28.64 -3.89 -3.36
C LYS A 54 -29.35 -5.24 -3.50
N GLY A 55 -28.61 -6.31 -3.80
CA GLY A 55 -29.17 -7.64 -4.06
C GLY A 55 -29.75 -7.84 -5.47
N ASP A 56 -29.69 -6.81 -6.32
CA ASP A 56 -30.26 -6.79 -7.67
C ASP A 56 -29.27 -7.33 -8.71
N MET A 57 -28.81 -8.57 -8.54
CA MET A 57 -27.92 -9.22 -9.50
C MET A 57 -28.70 -10.08 -10.51
N THR A 58 -28.56 -9.73 -11.78
CA THR A 58 -29.05 -10.49 -12.94
C THR A 58 -27.88 -11.01 -13.78
N ARG A 59 -28.14 -11.84 -14.79
CA ARG A 59 -27.08 -12.33 -15.71
C ARG A 59 -26.53 -11.22 -16.60
N GLU A 60 -27.29 -10.15 -16.76
CA GLU A 60 -26.98 -8.97 -17.55
C GLU A 60 -26.25 -7.88 -16.73
N SER A 61 -25.95 -8.15 -15.45
CA SER A 61 -25.28 -7.19 -14.57
C SER A 61 -23.92 -6.77 -15.11
N ILE A 62 -23.65 -5.47 -15.06
CA ILE A 62 -22.42 -4.89 -15.58
C ILE A 62 -21.31 -5.01 -14.53
N VAL A 63 -20.15 -5.51 -14.95
CA VAL A 63 -18.91 -5.42 -14.16
C VAL A 63 -18.28 -4.07 -14.43
N GLN A 64 -18.16 -3.24 -13.39
CA GLN A 64 -17.47 -1.97 -13.44
C GLN A 64 -16.11 -2.08 -12.76
N CYS A 65 -15.04 -1.80 -13.50
CA CYS A 65 -13.67 -1.79 -12.99
C CYS A 65 -13.14 -0.36 -12.94
N THR A 66 -12.75 0.10 -11.74
CA THR A 66 -12.13 1.40 -11.53
C THR A 66 -10.61 1.25 -11.34
N PRO A 67 -9.78 2.02 -12.05
CA PRO A 67 -8.34 1.99 -11.88
C PRO A 67 -7.93 2.54 -10.51
N ILE A 68 -6.92 1.92 -9.90
CA ILE A 68 -6.31 2.31 -8.63
C ILE A 68 -4.80 2.31 -8.82
N ALA A 69 -4.19 3.50 -8.78
CA ALA A 69 -2.74 3.64 -8.73
C ALA A 69 -2.23 3.31 -7.32
N ARG A 70 -1.37 2.29 -7.22
CA ARG A 70 -0.67 1.94 -5.98
C ARG A 70 0.78 2.41 -6.08
N LEU A 71 1.23 3.16 -5.07
CA LEU A 71 2.57 3.73 -5.04
C LEU A 71 3.44 2.96 -4.06
N PHE A 72 4.68 2.70 -4.45
CA PHE A 72 5.67 1.98 -3.67
C PHE A 72 7.00 2.72 -3.63
N ARG A 73 7.71 2.63 -2.51
CA ARG A 73 9.11 3.04 -2.39
C ARG A 73 9.99 1.80 -2.37
N ARG A 74 10.95 1.74 -3.28
CA ARG A 74 12.00 0.71 -3.32
C ARG A 74 13.21 1.21 -2.54
N CYS A 75 13.38 0.67 -1.35
CA CYS A 75 14.46 1.01 -0.43
C CYS A 75 15.46 -0.15 -0.32
N GLN A 76 16.63 0.12 0.26
CA GLN A 76 17.66 -0.88 0.50
C GLN A 76 17.97 -0.99 1.99
N ASP A 77 18.14 -2.23 2.47
CA ASP A 77 18.73 -2.55 3.76
C ASP A 77 19.93 -3.48 3.57
N ARG A 78 20.56 -3.92 4.67
CA ARG A 78 21.72 -4.82 4.61
C ARG A 78 21.46 -6.17 3.91
N LYS A 79 20.21 -6.62 3.83
CA LYS A 79 19.81 -7.87 3.17
C LYS A 79 19.43 -7.68 1.70
N GLY A 80 19.30 -6.43 1.24
CA GLY A 80 19.01 -6.09 -0.15
C GLY A 80 17.85 -5.11 -0.31
N SER A 81 17.19 -5.18 -1.45
CA SER A 81 16.04 -4.33 -1.76
C SER A 81 14.78 -4.80 -1.06
N PHE A 82 13.96 -3.85 -0.60
CA PHE A 82 12.61 -4.11 -0.11
C PHE A 82 11.63 -3.06 -0.64
N LEU A 83 10.35 -3.42 -0.69
CA LEU A 83 9.28 -2.55 -1.15
C LEU A 83 8.39 -2.13 0.02
N VAL A 84 7.99 -0.88 0.00
CA VAL A 84 7.08 -0.29 0.99
C VAL A 84 5.91 0.30 0.22
N GLU A 85 4.69 -0.18 0.48
CA GLU A 85 3.50 0.49 -0.07
C GLU A 85 3.34 1.85 0.61
N THR A 86 3.23 2.89 -0.21
CA THR A 86 3.21 4.30 0.22
C THR A 86 2.00 5.06 -0.31
N THR A 87 1.05 4.38 -0.96
CA THR A 87 -0.14 4.98 -1.60
C THR A 87 -0.84 6.02 -0.72
N ALA A 88 -1.18 5.67 0.53
CA ALA A 88 -1.85 6.59 1.45
C ALA A 88 -0.90 7.70 1.94
N TRP A 89 0.35 7.36 2.21
CA TRP A 89 1.37 8.29 2.73
C TRP A 89 1.74 9.39 1.72
N GLU A 90 1.85 9.05 0.43
CA GLU A 90 2.06 10.02 -0.65
C GLU A 90 0.80 10.91 -0.86
N GLY A 91 -0.39 10.36 -0.61
CA GLY A 91 -1.65 11.09 -0.68
C GLY A 91 -1.81 12.15 0.42
N GLU A 92 -1.28 11.89 1.63
CA GLU A 92 -1.28 12.86 2.73
C GLU A 92 -0.39 14.08 2.42
N LYS A 93 0.74 13.89 1.74
CA LYS A 93 1.66 14.98 1.35
C LYS A 93 1.12 15.92 0.29
N LYS A 94 0.19 15.47 -0.56
CA LYS A 94 -0.41 16.30 -1.62
C LYS A 94 -1.48 17.28 -1.11
N LYS A 95 -1.84 17.23 0.18
CA LYS A 95 -2.82 18.13 0.79
C LYS A 95 -2.23 19.40 1.40
N GLU A 96 -0.93 19.64 1.22
CA GLU A 96 -0.21 20.86 1.59
C GLU A 96 0.11 21.69 0.33
#